data_AF-A0A2X3D345-F1
#
_entry.id   AF-A0A2X3D345-F1
#
_cell.length_a   1.000
_cell.length_b   1.000
_cell.length_c   1.000
_cell.angle_alpha   90.00
_cell.angle_beta   90.00
_cell.angle_gamma   90.00
#
_symmetry.space_group_name_H-M   'P 1'
#
loop_
_entity.id
_entity.type
_entity.pdbx_description
1 polymer ?
#
loop_
_entity_poly.entity_id
_entity_poly.type
_entity_poly.pdbx_seq_one_letter_code
_entity_poly.pdbx_strand_id
1 'polypeptide(L)'
;MRRDVARELHDDIGQTITAIRTQAGIVQRLAPDNASVRQSGQLIEQLSLGVYDSVRRLLGRLRPRQLDDLPLEQAVRSLMREMELEDRGIVSHLDWRINEAGLSENQRVTLFRGLPGGAE
;
A
#
# COMPACT_ATOMS: atom_id res chain seq x y z
N MET A 1 -0.54 -13.97 9.60
CA MET A 1 -0.03 -13.24 10.79
C MET A 1 0.48 -11.82 10.47
N ARG A 2 1.68 -11.56 9.92
CA ARG A 2 2.06 -10.14 9.57
C ARG A 2 1.34 -9.50 8.34
N ARG A 3 0.68 -10.30 7.50
CA ARG A 3 -0.13 -9.82 6.36
C ARG A 3 -1.42 -9.18 6.87
N ASP A 4 -1.96 -9.77 7.94
CA ASP A 4 -3.03 -9.23 8.75
C ASP A 4 -2.53 -7.94 9.38
N VAL A 5 -1.38 -7.95 10.06
CA VAL A 5 -0.84 -6.72 10.69
C VAL A 5 -0.61 -5.56 9.72
N ALA A 6 -0.05 -5.76 8.52
CA ALA A 6 0.17 -4.67 7.57
C ALA A 6 -1.12 -4.14 6.94
N ARG A 7 -2.08 -5.04 6.65
CA ARG A 7 -3.39 -4.68 6.10
C ARG A 7 -4.29 -4.05 7.16
N GLU A 8 -4.35 -4.64 8.35
CA GLU A 8 -5.03 -4.12 9.54
C GLU A 8 -4.43 -2.78 9.96
N LEU A 9 -3.10 -2.61 9.95
CA LEU A 9 -2.48 -1.29 10.14
C LEU A 9 -2.85 -0.32 9.01
N HIS A 10 -2.85 -0.75 7.75
CA HIS A 10 -3.23 0.11 6.64
C HIS A 10 -4.67 0.59 6.75
N ASP A 11 -5.59 -0.33 7.05
CA ASP A 11 -7.01 -0.09 7.18
C ASP A 11 -7.29 0.77 8.43
N ASP A 12 -6.73 0.42 9.59
CA ASP A 12 -6.90 1.16 10.84
C ASP A 12 -6.30 2.56 10.76
N ILE A 13 -5.09 2.70 10.21
CA ILE A 13 -4.43 4.00 10.04
C ILE A 13 -5.16 4.83 8.99
N GLY A 14 -5.57 4.22 7.87
CA GLY A 14 -6.34 4.88 6.81
C GLY A 14 -7.68 5.41 7.31
N GLN A 15 -8.41 4.61 8.10
CA GLN A 15 -9.65 5.03 8.76
C GLN A 15 -9.41 6.15 9.77
N THR A 16 -8.39 6.03 10.61
CA THR A 16 -8.04 7.06 11.60
C THR A 16 -7.69 8.39 10.92
N ILE A 17 -6.91 8.36 9.85
CA ILE A 17 -6.56 9.54 9.05
C ILE A 17 -7.80 10.15 8.39
N THR A 18 -8.70 9.32 7.87
CA THR A 18 -9.98 9.77 7.31
C THR A 18 -10.84 10.46 8.37
N ALA A 19 -10.90 9.92 9.58
CA ALA A 19 -11.64 10.51 10.70
C ALA A 19 -11.04 11.88 11.10
N ILE A 20 -9.71 11.97 11.23
CA ILE A 20 -9.01 13.23 11.55
C ILE A 20 -9.32 14.30 10.50
N ARG A 21 -9.19 13.97 9.21
CA ARG A 21 -9.49 14.90 8.11
C ARG A 21 -10.96 15.33 8.11
N THR A 22 -11.87 14.40 8.38
CA THR A 22 -13.30 14.70 8.48
C THR A 22 -13.58 15.70 9.60
N GLN A 23 -13.02 15.49 10.79
CA GLN A 23 -13.18 16.42 11.91
C GLN A 23 -12.55 17.79 11.63
N ALA A 24 -11.36 17.83 11.00
CA ALA A 24 -10.75 19.08 10.56
C ALA A 24 -11.65 19.84 9.57
N GLY A 25 -12.27 19.14 8.62
CA GLY A 25 -13.23 19.73 7.69
C GLY A 25 -14.50 20.25 8.36
N ILE A 26 -15.03 19.54 9.36
CA ILE A 26 -16.19 19.98 10.15
C ILE A 26 -15.85 21.27 10.91
N VAL A 27 -14.72 21.31 11.63
CA VAL A 27 -14.30 22.48 12.41
C VAL A 27 -14.12 23.70 11.50
N GLN A 28 -13.54 23.53 10.30
CA GLN A 28 -13.44 24.60 9.31
C GLN A 28 -14.80 25.12 8.84
N ARG A 29 -15.78 24.22 8.63
CA ARG A 29 -17.15 24.59 8.22
C ARG A 29 -17.94 25.30 9.32
N LEU A 30 -17.66 25.00 10.59
CA LEU A 30 -18.32 25.64 11.74
C LEU A 30 -17.82 27.06 12.01
N ALA A 31 -16.61 27.41 11.55
CA ALA A 31 -16.03 28.74 11.71
C ALA A 31 -15.50 29.29 10.37
N PRO A 32 -16.37 29.49 9.36
CA PRO A 32 -15.94 29.79 8.00
C PRO A 32 -15.19 31.12 7.88
N ASP A 33 -15.48 32.10 8.74
CA ASP A 33 -14.85 33.43 8.73
C ASP A 33 -13.55 33.49 9.55
N ASN A 34 -13.26 32.49 10.37
CA ASN A 34 -12.06 32.47 11.20
C ASN A 34 -10.85 31.94 10.43
N ALA A 35 -9.98 32.86 10.00
CA ALA A 35 -8.78 32.54 9.23
C ALA A 35 -7.83 31.56 9.94
N SER A 36 -7.66 31.69 11.26
CA SER A 36 -6.81 30.79 12.05
C SER A 36 -7.38 29.38 12.10
N VAL A 37 -8.71 29.22 12.18
CA VAL A 37 -9.35 27.90 12.13
C VAL A 37 -9.17 27.25 10.77
N ARG A 38 -9.34 28.01 9.67
CA ARG A 38 -9.09 27.51 8.31
C ARG A 38 -7.63 27.04 8.14
N GLN A 39 -6.68 27.85 8.58
CA GLN A 39 -5.26 27.51 8.49
C GLN A 39 -4.92 26.25 9.31
N SER A 40 -5.44 26.14 10.54
CA SER A 40 -5.24 24.96 11.38
C SER A 40 -5.85 23.70 10.75
N GLY A 41 -7.04 23.81 10.16
CA GLY A 41 -7.68 22.67 9.47
C GLY A 41 -6.88 22.19 8.26
N GLN A 42 -6.37 23.11 7.44
CA GLN A 42 -5.47 22.79 6.33
C GLN A 42 -4.17 22.12 6.80
N LEU A 43 -3.59 22.61 7.90
CA LEU A 43 -2.39 22.01 8.47
C LEU A 43 -2.64 20.57 8.96
N ILE A 44 -3.79 20.33 9.61
CA ILE A 44 -4.19 18.98 10.04
C ILE A 44 -4.35 18.05 8.84
N GLU A 45 -4.97 18.51 7.74
CA GLU A 45 -5.07 17.72 6.51
C GLU A 45 -3.70 17.37 5.93
N GLN A 46 -2.79 18.34 5.85
CA GLN A 46 -1.42 18.12 5.35
C GLN A 46 -0.63 17.14 6.21
N LEU A 47 -0.66 17.30 7.54
CA LEU A 47 0.02 16.42 8.47
C LEU A 47 -0.54 14.99 8.38
N SER A 48 -1.86 14.85 8.27
CA SER A 48 -2.52 13.54 8.15
C SER A 48 -2.09 12.81 6.88
N LEU A 49 -1.98 13.50 5.74
CA LEU A 49 -1.44 12.94 4.50
C LEU A 49 0.05 12.58 4.64
N GLY A 50 0.84 13.42 5.29
CA GLY A 50 2.26 13.14 5.54
C GLY A 50 2.50 11.89 6.39
N VAL A 51 1.63 11.63 7.38
CA VAL A 51 1.64 10.40 8.17
C VAL A 51 1.29 9.20 7.29
N TYR A 52 0.22 9.28 6.50
CA TYR A 52 -0.19 8.22 5.58
C TYR A 52 0.96 7.80 4.65
N ASP A 53 1.60 8.78 3.99
CA ASP A 53 2.69 8.52 3.07
C ASP A 53 3.91 7.91 3.78
N SER A 54 4.19 8.34 5.01
CA SER A 54 5.31 7.81 5.80
C SER A 54 5.09 6.35 6.19
N VAL A 55 3.88 6.02 6.65
CA VAL A 55 3.48 4.64 6.96
C VAL A 55 3.53 3.78 5.71
N ARG A 56 2.96 4.25 4.58
CA ARG A 56 3.01 3.55 3.30
C ARG A 56 4.45 3.29 2.84
N ARG A 57 5.35 4.26 2.98
CA ARG A 57 6.79 4.09 2.67
C ARG A 57 7.46 3.07 3.58
N LEU A 58 7.14 3.06 4.87
CA LEU A 58 7.71 2.11 5.83
C LEU A 58 7.24 0.68 5.53
N LEU A 59 5.94 0.50 5.28
CA LEU A 59 5.38 -0.79 4.86
C LEU A 59 5.99 -1.23 3.52
N GLY A 60 6.14 -0.32 2.55
CA GLY A 60 6.77 -0.58 1.27
C GLY A 60 8.28 -0.88 1.33
N ARG A 61 8.96 -0.67 2.46
CA ARG A 61 10.35 -1.11 2.68
C ARG A 61 10.44 -2.55 3.18
N LEU A 62 9.34 -3.12 3.68
CA LEU A 62 9.31 -4.52 4.10
C LEU A 62 9.43 -5.44 2.87
N ARG A 63 10.14 -6.55 3.04
CA ARG A 63 10.29 -7.58 2.00
C ARG A 63 8.91 -8.17 1.69
N PRO A 64 8.50 -8.25 0.40
CA PRO A 64 7.26 -8.93 0.04
C PRO A 64 7.32 -10.37 0.54
N ARG A 65 6.32 -10.79 1.33
CA ARG A 65 6.39 -12.07 2.05
C ARG A 65 6.36 -13.28 1.13
N GLN A 66 5.76 -13.14 -0.05
CA GLN A 66 5.82 -14.20 -1.05
C GLN A 66 7.28 -14.52 -1.41
N LEU A 67 8.20 -13.55 -1.30
CA LEU A 67 9.64 -13.77 -1.49
C LEU A 67 10.33 -14.34 -0.23
N ASP A 68 9.70 -14.28 0.96
CA ASP A 68 10.20 -14.92 2.20
C ASP A 68 10.21 -16.44 2.08
N ASP A 69 9.12 -16.99 1.55
CA ASP A 69 8.92 -18.43 1.54
C ASP A 69 9.02 -19.04 0.13
N LEU A 70 9.00 -18.24 -0.94
CA LEU A 70 8.94 -18.72 -2.33
C LEU A 70 10.03 -18.09 -3.22
N PRO A 71 10.52 -18.84 -4.23
CA PRO A 71 11.25 -18.27 -5.37
C PRO A 71 10.41 -17.21 -6.09
N LEU A 72 11.07 -16.31 -6.84
CA LEU A 72 10.42 -15.16 -7.45
C LEU A 72 9.30 -15.59 -8.40
N GLU A 73 9.52 -16.59 -9.26
CA GLU A 73 8.48 -17.09 -10.16
C GLU A 73 7.21 -17.54 -9.40
N GLN A 74 7.40 -18.30 -8.33
CA GLN A 74 6.29 -18.85 -7.56
C GLN A 74 5.59 -17.78 -6.72
N ALA A 75 6.32 -16.76 -6.27
CA ALA A 75 5.77 -15.56 -5.67
C ALA A 75 4.86 -14.82 -6.68
N VAL A 76 5.31 -14.64 -7.92
CA VAL A 76 4.54 -13.98 -9.00
C VAL A 76 3.29 -14.78 -9.36
N ARG A 77 3.39 -16.11 -9.49
CA ARG A 77 2.22 -16.98 -9.73
C ARG A 77 1.20 -16.88 -8.60
N SER A 78 1.67 -16.80 -7.36
CA SER A 78 0.78 -16.61 -6.20
C SER A 78 0.10 -15.25 -6.23
N LEU A 79 0.82 -14.19 -6.59
CA LEU A 79 0.25 -12.85 -6.77
C LEU A 79 -0.85 -12.84 -7.84
N MET A 80 -0.62 -13.49 -9.00
CA MET A 80 -1.63 -13.58 -10.06
C MET A 80 -2.90 -14.32 -9.62
N ARG A 81 -2.77 -15.35 -8.76
CA ARG A 81 -3.92 -16.04 -8.17
C ARG A 81 -4.69 -15.17 -7.18
N GLU A 82 -3.99 -14.40 -6.35
CA GLU A 82 -4.60 -13.48 -5.39
C GLU A 82 -5.41 -12.36 -6.06
N MET A 83 -5.12 -12.03 -7.32
CA MET A 83 -5.87 -11.06 -8.10
C MET A 83 -7.24 -11.58 -8.59
N GLU A 84 -7.56 -12.86 -8.36
CA GLU A 84 -8.86 -13.48 -8.71
C GLU A 84 -9.27 -13.21 -10.18
N LEU A 85 -8.28 -13.16 -11.08
CA LEU A 85 -8.50 -12.83 -12.49
C LEU A 85 -9.43 -13.86 -13.15
N GLU A 86 -9.26 -15.13 -12.81
CA GLU A 86 -10.09 -16.23 -13.32
C GLU A 86 -11.55 -16.10 -12.86
N ASP A 87 -11.79 -15.72 -11.61
CA ASP A 87 -13.15 -15.50 -11.07
C ASP A 87 -13.85 -14.30 -11.75
N ARG A 88 -13.07 -13.39 -12.34
CA ARG A 88 -13.55 -12.27 -13.17
C ARG A 88 -13.65 -12.64 -14.66
N GLY A 89 -13.42 -13.90 -15.01
CA GLY A 89 -13.45 -14.40 -16.39
C GLY A 89 -12.24 -13.99 -17.23
N ILE A 90 -11.16 -13.50 -16.61
CA ILE A 90 -9.92 -13.08 -17.28
C ILE A 90 -8.93 -14.25 -17.28
N VAL A 91 -8.64 -14.79 -18.47
CA VAL A 91 -7.59 -15.80 -18.63
C VAL A 91 -6.22 -15.13 -18.54
N SER A 92 -5.42 -15.56 -17.56
CA SER A 92 -4.07 -15.04 -17.36
C SER A 92 -3.02 -16.06 -17.79
N HIS A 93 -1.90 -15.59 -18.35
CA HIS A 93 -0.78 -16.44 -18.76
C HIS A 93 0.53 -15.83 -18.28
N LEU A 94 1.40 -16.66 -17.70
CA LEU A 94 2.73 -16.25 -17.24
C LEU A 94 3.79 -16.95 -18.10
N ASP A 95 4.47 -16.17 -18.93
CA ASP A 95 5.67 -16.59 -19.67
C ASP A 95 6.92 -16.18 -18.85
N TRP A 96 7.55 -17.16 -18.21
CA TRP A 96 8.70 -16.93 -17.33
C TRP A 96 10.01 -17.18 -18.07
N ARG A 97 10.78 -16.11 -18.32
CA ARG A 97 12.06 -16.16 -19.05
C ARG A 97 13.25 -15.60 -18.26
N ILE A 98 13.11 -15.53 -16.94
CA ILE A 98 14.09 -14.92 -16.06
C ILE A 98 14.95 -16.01 -15.42
N ASN A 99 16.28 -15.87 -15.50
CA ASN A 99 17.19 -16.72 -14.73
C ASN A 99 17.35 -16.16 -13.31
N GLU A 100 16.68 -16.77 -12.34
CA GLU A 100 16.70 -16.33 -10.94
C GLU A 100 18.08 -16.40 -10.27
N ALA A 101 18.95 -17.33 -10.70
CA ALA A 101 20.27 -17.52 -10.09
C ALA A 101 21.19 -16.29 -10.27
N GLY A 102 20.94 -15.48 -11.30
CA GLY A 102 21.69 -14.25 -11.56
C GLY A 102 21.14 -13.00 -10.85
N LEU A 103 20.01 -13.12 -10.14
CA LEU A 103 19.35 -11.97 -9.52
C LEU A 103 19.77 -11.79 -8.07
N SER A 104 20.29 -10.60 -7.77
CA SER A 104 20.40 -10.13 -6.40
C SER A 104 19.02 -10.06 -5.73
N GLU A 105 19.02 -10.10 -4.40
CA GLU A 105 17.79 -10.02 -3.62
C GLU A 105 17.03 -8.71 -3.86
N ASN A 106 17.74 -7.58 -3.97
CA ASN A 106 17.14 -6.29 -4.29
C ASN A 106 16.45 -6.30 -5.66
N GLN A 107 17.07 -6.92 -6.68
CA GLN A 107 16.44 -7.05 -8.00
C GLN A 107 15.17 -7.90 -7.96
N ARG A 108 15.16 -8.99 -7.18
CA ARG A 108 13.95 -9.82 -7.00
C ARG A 108 12.81 -9.03 -6.36
N VAL A 109 13.10 -8.27 -5.31
CA VAL A 109 12.12 -7.40 -4.64
C VAL A 109 11.62 -6.31 -5.57
N THR A 110 12.50 -5.66 -6.33
CA THR A 110 12.11 -4.61 -7.28
C THR A 110 11.25 -5.15 -8.42
N LEU A 111 11.60 -6.31 -8.98
CA LEU A 111 10.81 -6.96 -10.03
C LEU A 111 9.41 -7.33 -9.51
N PHE A 112 9.34 -7.94 -8.33
CA PHE A 112 8.07 -8.30 -7.72
C PHE A 112 7.18 -7.08 -7.49
N ARG A 113 7.73 -5.98 -6.95
CA ARG A 113 6.99 -4.73 -6.71
C ARG A 113 6.53 -4.02 -7.98
N GLY A 114 7.23 -4.22 -9.10
CA GLY A 114 6.86 -3.64 -10.39
C GLY A 114 5.60 -4.27 -11.01
N LEU A 115 5.14 -5.42 -10.50
CA LEU A 115 3.96 -6.11 -10.99
C LEU A 115 2.67 -5.48 -10.42
N PRO A 116 1.56 -5.51 -11.18
CA PRO A 116 0.25 -5.17 -10.65
C PRO A 116 -0.05 -5.98 -9.38
N GLY A 117 -0.36 -5.30 -8.27
CA GLY A 117 -0.57 -5.93 -6.95
C GLY A 117 0.71 -6.23 -6.15
N GLY A 118 1.90 -6.06 -6.72
CA GLY A 118 3.17 -6.37 -6.04
C GLY A 118 3.70 -5.25 -5.14
N ALA A 119 3.14 -4.04 -5.24
CA ALA A 119 3.53 -2.85 -4.48
C ALA A 119 2.69 -2.61 -3.20
N GLU A 120 1.81 -3.56 -2.85
CA GLU A 120 0.93 -3.52 -1.67
C GLU A 120 1.59 -4.11 -0.41
#